data_AF-A0A2P7AW91-F1
#
_entry.id   AF-A0A2P7AW91-F1
#
_cell.length_a   1.000
_cell.length_b   1.000
_cell.length_c   1.000
_cell.angle_alpha   90.00
_cell.angle_beta   90.00
_cell.angle_gamma   90.00
#
_symmetry.space_group_name_H-M   'P 1'
#
loop_
_entity.id
_entity.type
_entity.pdbx_description
1 polymer ?
#
loop_
_entity_poly.entity_id
_entity_poly.type
_entity_poly.pdbx_seq_one_letter_code
_entity_poly.pdbx_strand_id
1 'polypeptide(L)'
;MIFRVFFLLALLGLAACNDTKVEVADRTFPESVQESVKLGEPALTDKLESARKEAVELKAKGKLFDAADRLRTVGLDEEAYAIFAPADYKFLAKDHPDPSTPQVSETPSVMRHSMVLNGKKTWFTAKAGHLIAYGQKDQLTGKKDAKAAIFYMSYTRDDLPRENRPVTFFFNGGPGYASIFLHMAAYGPKRIVINAPYMARKLADNPFKLIDNEETLLDNSDLVFVDPVSEGFSTAIAPHRNHHFSNATTDAEIVRDFVTSYSNKNNRQSSPKYLLGESWGSARVSLAASMLEEAGTSNYDPDPSGQPVKVLSGVVLQSPYLSGDSCACNTGLPTLAMAAEYFQKPETSWRGARTLDQYADYIRQFAMQRYFPALETYNAAFTAATAAKEAILVEAKNEISAKFKGGMGVSVEGEAFSAETTDDDDVQVEPATLAKLEPILQEFRNIAGNHSLSWDDFASGNILTNRPAAKSLGDYDARMAADDYQTDWFDDTILGNGVKDLLPAFLNYYSSGVKAVKDWHGNDVLRNDDYAVTGQDVSADGLGGVADLTLALAFDPRLKIMALHGYYDTVTTFFETEKQLQQAGLDKRIPVHVFDGGQMTYYVEASRKPVKKVFDEFYRNTPGTPATN
;
A
#
# COMPACT_ATOMS: atom_id res chain seq x y z
N MET A 1 -0.16 -30.25 -24.50
CA MET A 1 -1.40 -30.82 -23.93
C MET A 1 -1.85 -29.90 -22.79
N ILE A 2 -2.88 -29.10 -23.08
CA ILE A 2 -3.72 -28.24 -22.22
C ILE A 2 -3.00 -27.16 -21.38
N PHE A 3 -3.08 -25.91 -21.88
CA PHE A 3 -3.28 -24.62 -21.16
C PHE A 3 -2.61 -23.45 -21.93
N ARG A 4 -3.25 -22.97 -23.01
CA ARG A 4 -3.00 -21.63 -23.61
C ARG A 4 -4.23 -21.18 -24.39
N VAL A 5 -5.22 -20.65 -23.68
CA VAL A 5 -6.27 -19.77 -24.22
C VAL A 5 -6.60 -18.81 -23.09
N PHE A 6 -6.06 -17.59 -23.14
CA PHE A 6 -6.55 -16.36 -22.50
C PHE A 6 -5.46 -15.30 -22.68
N PHE A 7 -5.38 -14.67 -23.86
CA PHE A 7 -4.79 -13.34 -24.06
C PHE A 7 -4.94 -12.94 -25.55
N LEU A 8 -6.18 -12.81 -26.02
CA LEU A 8 -6.47 -12.28 -27.36
C LEU A 8 -7.93 -11.82 -27.42
N LEU A 9 -8.24 -10.72 -26.73
CA LEU A 9 -9.53 -10.01 -26.84
C LEU A 9 -9.47 -8.56 -26.33
N ALA A 10 -8.34 -7.87 -26.52
CA ALA A 10 -8.16 -6.48 -26.07
C ALA A 10 -7.92 -5.45 -27.20
N LEU A 11 -8.10 -5.82 -28.48
CA LEU A 11 -7.73 -4.93 -29.60
C LEU A 11 -8.83 -4.63 -30.64
N LEU A 12 -10.09 -4.92 -30.35
CA LEU A 12 -11.20 -4.52 -31.23
C LEU A 12 -12.35 -3.94 -30.42
N GLY A 13 -12.39 -2.61 -30.25
CA GLY A 13 -13.51 -1.98 -29.57
C GLY A 13 -13.43 -0.48 -29.27
N LEU A 14 -12.68 0.33 -30.02
CA LEU A 14 -12.83 1.78 -29.99
C LEU A 14 -13.42 2.26 -31.32
N ALA A 15 -14.71 2.62 -31.24
CA ALA A 15 -15.49 3.53 -32.10
C ALA A 15 -16.81 2.93 -32.61
N ALA A 16 -17.87 3.01 -31.79
CA ALA A 16 -19.22 3.25 -32.28
C ALA A 16 -20.11 3.87 -31.17
N CYS A 17 -20.75 4.96 -31.57
CA CYS A 17 -21.67 5.86 -30.86
C CYS A 17 -22.66 5.30 -29.82
N ASN A 18 -22.89 6.14 -28.81
CA ASN A 18 -24.14 6.54 -28.14
C ASN A 18 -25.46 5.81 -28.42
N ASP A 19 -26.26 5.77 -27.34
CA ASP A 19 -27.68 5.45 -27.22
C ASP A 19 -28.07 3.96 -27.21
N THR A 20 -27.97 3.35 -26.04
CA THR A 20 -28.94 2.32 -25.63
C THR A 20 -29.21 2.41 -24.11
N LYS A 21 -30.45 2.73 -23.77
CA LYS A 21 -31.00 2.54 -22.42
C LYS A 21 -30.98 1.04 -22.11
N VAL A 22 -30.25 0.64 -21.07
CA VAL A 22 -30.32 -0.73 -20.54
C VAL A 22 -31.45 -0.77 -19.51
N GLU A 23 -32.51 -1.50 -19.84
CA GLU A 23 -33.53 -1.93 -18.88
C GLU A 23 -32.88 -2.86 -17.85
N VAL A 24 -33.02 -2.50 -16.57
CA VAL A 24 -32.63 -3.34 -15.44
C VAL A 24 -33.64 -4.48 -15.35
N ALA A 25 -33.20 -5.70 -15.64
CA ALA A 25 -33.98 -6.90 -15.42
C ALA A 25 -34.21 -7.07 -13.90
N ASP A 26 -35.47 -6.93 -13.51
CA ASP A 26 -36.00 -7.09 -12.17
C ASP A 26 -35.72 -8.52 -11.66
N ARG A 27 -34.74 -8.67 -10.77
CA ARG A 27 -34.53 -9.91 -10.00
C ARG A 27 -35.22 -9.75 -8.66
N THR A 28 -36.48 -10.19 -8.62
CA THR A 28 -37.23 -10.40 -7.39
C THR A 28 -36.56 -11.50 -6.56
N PHE A 29 -36.09 -11.14 -5.36
CA PHE A 29 -35.72 -12.11 -4.33
C PHE A 29 -37.00 -12.53 -3.58
N PRO A 30 -37.18 -13.83 -3.25
CA PRO A 30 -38.35 -14.27 -2.52
C PRO A 30 -38.34 -13.73 -1.08
N GLU A 31 -39.46 -13.12 -0.69
CA GLU A 31 -39.81 -12.86 0.70
C GLU A 31 -40.00 -14.18 1.48
N SER A 32 -39.73 -14.10 2.78
CA SER A 32 -39.98 -15.08 3.86
C SER A 32 -38.88 -16.12 4.13
N VAL A 33 -38.03 -15.82 5.13
CA VAL A 33 -38.05 -16.51 6.44
C VAL A 33 -37.68 -15.49 7.52
N GLN A 34 -38.69 -14.84 8.13
CA GLN A 34 -38.53 -14.27 9.46
C GLN A 34 -38.60 -15.42 10.47
N GLU A 35 -37.46 -16.03 10.81
CA GLU A 35 -37.35 -16.77 12.06
C GLU A 35 -36.72 -15.84 13.10
N SER A 36 -37.61 -15.28 13.92
CA SER A 36 -37.23 -14.64 15.17
C SER A 36 -36.74 -15.72 16.15
N VAL A 37 -35.43 -15.92 16.22
CA VAL A 37 -34.82 -16.70 17.29
C VAL A 37 -34.96 -15.90 18.58
N LYS A 38 -36.03 -16.18 19.34
CA LYS A 38 -36.07 -15.88 20.77
C LYS A 38 -35.06 -16.79 21.46
N LEU A 39 -33.88 -16.26 21.76
CA LEU A 39 -32.90 -16.89 22.65
C LEU A 39 -33.55 -17.04 24.04
N GLY A 40 -33.94 -18.27 24.38
CA GLY A 40 -34.25 -18.63 25.76
C GLY A 40 -32.99 -18.56 26.62
N GLU A 41 -33.11 -17.91 27.77
CA GLU A 41 -32.06 -17.57 28.76
C GLU A 41 -31.36 -18.71 29.57
N PRO A 42 -31.63 -20.04 29.45
CA PRO A 42 -30.90 -21.01 30.29
C PRO A 42 -29.41 -21.22 29.94
N ALA A 43 -29.07 -21.29 28.64
CA ALA A 43 -27.75 -21.75 28.20
C ALA A 43 -26.60 -20.74 28.42
N LEU A 44 -26.92 -19.45 28.53
CA LEU A 44 -25.94 -18.41 28.82
C LEU A 44 -25.61 -18.39 30.32
N THR A 45 -26.63 -18.55 31.16
CA THR A 45 -26.52 -18.54 32.62
C THR A 45 -25.62 -19.67 33.13
N ASP A 46 -25.78 -20.88 32.60
CA ASP A 46 -24.93 -22.04 32.96
C ASP A 46 -23.45 -21.84 32.56
N LYS A 47 -23.19 -21.19 31.42
CA LYS A 47 -21.82 -20.89 30.96
C LYS A 47 -21.13 -19.86 31.84
N LEU A 48 -21.87 -18.83 32.28
CA LEU A 48 -21.36 -17.81 33.19
C LEU A 48 -21.09 -18.39 34.58
N GLU A 49 -21.97 -19.25 35.10
CA GLU A 49 -21.75 -19.91 36.39
C GLU A 49 -20.57 -20.90 36.37
N SER A 50 -20.37 -21.67 35.30
CA SER A 50 -19.20 -22.54 35.15
C SER A 50 -17.90 -21.72 35.15
N ALA A 51 -17.87 -20.61 34.40
CA ALA A 51 -16.72 -19.72 34.34
C ALA A 51 -16.35 -19.14 35.70
N ARG A 52 -17.35 -18.72 36.49
CA ARG A 52 -17.15 -18.24 37.86
C ARG A 52 -16.56 -19.31 38.77
N LYS A 53 -17.07 -20.56 38.71
CA LYS A 53 -16.54 -21.68 39.50
C LYS A 53 -15.08 -21.99 39.14
N GLU A 54 -14.77 -22.08 37.86
CA GLU A 54 -13.40 -22.33 37.38
C GLU A 54 -12.44 -21.19 37.77
N ALA A 55 -12.89 -19.93 37.68
CA ALA A 55 -12.10 -18.79 38.09
C ALA A 55 -11.81 -18.77 39.60
N VAL A 56 -12.77 -19.18 40.44
CA VAL A 56 -12.57 -19.35 41.89
C VAL A 56 -11.51 -20.42 42.18
N GLU A 57 -11.55 -21.56 41.47
CA GLU A 57 -10.55 -22.62 41.62
C GLU A 57 -9.15 -22.18 41.18
N LEU A 58 -9.05 -21.46 40.05
CA LEU A 58 -7.78 -20.91 39.54
C LEU A 58 -7.22 -19.87 40.50
N LYS A 59 -8.07 -19.00 41.06
CA LYS A 59 -7.69 -18.03 42.10
C LYS A 59 -7.17 -18.71 43.36
N ALA A 60 -7.84 -19.77 43.83
CA ALA A 60 -7.39 -20.54 44.99
C ALA A 60 -6.03 -21.22 44.77
N LYS A 61 -5.66 -21.51 43.51
CA LYS A 61 -4.34 -22.04 43.11
C LYS A 61 -3.29 -20.95 42.86
N GLY A 62 -3.60 -19.68 43.14
CA GLY A 62 -2.70 -18.54 42.94
C GLY A 62 -2.56 -18.09 41.47
N LYS A 63 -3.38 -18.62 40.56
CA LYS A 63 -3.34 -18.32 39.12
C LYS A 63 -4.30 -17.19 38.77
N LEU A 64 -3.97 -15.98 39.24
CA LEU A 64 -4.86 -14.82 39.15
C LEU A 64 -5.14 -14.39 37.70
N PHE A 65 -4.14 -14.48 36.82
CA PHE A 65 -4.30 -14.18 35.38
C PHE A 65 -5.17 -15.22 34.66
N ASP A 66 -4.96 -16.51 34.91
CA ASP A 66 -5.80 -17.58 34.34
C ASP A 66 -7.26 -17.44 34.82
N ALA A 67 -7.47 -17.08 36.10
CA ALA A 67 -8.79 -16.86 36.67
C ALA A 67 -9.51 -15.66 36.02
N ALA A 68 -8.79 -14.55 35.83
CA ALA A 68 -9.33 -13.36 35.18
C ALA A 68 -9.60 -13.59 33.69
N ASP A 69 -8.71 -14.29 32.99
CA ASP A 69 -8.91 -14.62 31.58
C ASP A 69 -10.13 -15.53 31.39
N ARG A 70 -10.35 -16.48 32.30
CA ARG A 70 -11.52 -17.36 32.26
C ARG A 70 -12.85 -16.62 32.39
N LEU A 71 -12.89 -15.55 33.18
CA LEU A 71 -14.05 -14.68 33.35
C LEU A 71 -14.22 -13.74 32.14
N ARG A 72 -13.13 -13.13 31.68
CA ARG A 72 -13.09 -12.23 30.51
C ARG A 72 -13.61 -12.92 29.24
N THR A 73 -13.17 -14.15 28.98
CA THR A 73 -13.55 -14.90 27.77
C THR A 73 -15.05 -15.22 27.65
N VAL A 74 -15.82 -15.06 28.73
CA VAL A 74 -17.29 -15.21 28.72
C VAL A 74 -18.04 -13.89 28.98
N GLY A 75 -17.34 -12.74 28.93
CA GLY A 75 -17.95 -11.42 29.12
C GLY A 75 -18.19 -11.02 30.58
N LEU A 76 -17.44 -11.60 31.52
CA LEU A 76 -17.45 -11.21 32.94
C LEU A 76 -16.24 -10.32 33.27
N ASP A 77 -16.04 -9.27 32.47
CA ASP A 77 -14.88 -8.38 32.51
C ASP A 77 -14.72 -7.66 33.86
N GLU A 78 -15.82 -7.29 34.51
CA GLU A 78 -15.80 -6.63 35.82
C GLU A 78 -15.32 -7.58 36.93
N GLU A 79 -15.76 -8.84 36.89
CA GLU A 79 -15.33 -9.87 37.84
C GLU A 79 -13.87 -10.29 37.58
N ALA A 80 -13.45 -10.31 36.32
CA ALA A 80 -12.05 -10.50 35.93
C ALA A 80 -11.15 -9.39 36.48
N TYR A 81 -11.60 -8.14 36.38
CA TYR A 81 -10.86 -6.98 36.90
C TYR A 81 -10.84 -6.96 38.44
N ALA A 82 -11.93 -7.35 39.09
CA ALA A 82 -12.02 -7.47 40.54
C ALA A 82 -11.06 -8.50 41.17
N ILE A 83 -10.48 -9.41 40.37
CA ILE A 83 -9.42 -10.31 40.83
C ILE A 83 -8.14 -9.54 41.18
N PHE A 84 -7.87 -8.43 40.48
CA PHE A 84 -6.67 -7.61 40.67
C PHE A 84 -6.94 -6.30 41.41
N ALA A 85 -8.20 -5.91 41.52
CA ALA A 85 -8.58 -4.66 42.18
C ALA A 85 -8.26 -4.72 43.69
N PRO A 86 -7.80 -3.60 44.28
CA PRO A 86 -7.70 -3.44 45.73
C PRO A 86 -9.06 -3.66 46.42
N ALA A 87 -9.04 -4.09 47.69
CA ALA A 87 -10.25 -4.46 48.45
C ALA A 87 -11.26 -3.30 48.65
N ASP A 88 -10.85 -2.06 48.42
CA ASP A 88 -11.65 -0.84 48.56
C ASP A 88 -12.18 -0.28 47.23
N TYR A 89 -11.94 -0.95 46.10
CA TYR A 89 -12.46 -0.55 44.79
C TYR A 89 -14.00 -0.68 44.72
N LYS A 90 -14.68 0.36 44.21
CA LYS A 90 -16.12 0.36 43.92
C LYS A 90 -16.38 0.81 42.49
N PHE A 91 -17.17 0.03 41.76
CA PHE A 91 -17.70 0.42 40.45
C PHE A 91 -18.73 1.55 40.61
N LEU A 92 -18.62 2.61 39.81
CA LEU A 92 -19.59 3.71 39.79
C LEU A 92 -20.44 3.58 38.52
N ALA A 93 -21.77 3.58 38.66
CA ALA A 93 -22.71 3.42 37.54
C ALA A 93 -22.59 4.51 36.45
N LYS A 94 -21.94 5.64 36.73
CA LYS A 94 -21.62 6.68 35.73
C LYS A 94 -20.50 6.26 34.75
N ASP A 95 -19.77 5.20 35.07
CA ASP A 95 -18.72 4.63 34.22
C ASP A 95 -19.32 3.65 33.18
N HIS A 96 -20.66 3.44 33.18
CA HIS A 96 -21.41 2.65 32.20
C HIS A 96 -22.55 3.45 31.56
N PRO A 97 -22.25 4.28 30.57
CA PRO A 97 -23.26 4.90 29.72
C PRO A 97 -23.98 3.88 28.82
N ASP A 98 -25.16 4.28 28.34
CA ASP A 98 -26.14 3.50 27.59
C ASP A 98 -25.54 2.61 26.47
N PRO A 99 -25.71 1.28 26.50
CA PRO A 99 -25.18 0.34 25.51
C PRO A 99 -25.78 0.49 24.10
N SER A 100 -26.81 1.32 23.91
CA SER A 100 -27.36 1.63 22.58
C SER A 100 -26.52 2.64 21.78
N THR A 101 -25.50 3.25 22.40
CA THR A 101 -24.52 4.10 21.70
C THR A 101 -23.16 3.42 21.82
N PRO A 102 -22.46 3.04 20.72
CA PRO A 102 -21.11 2.51 20.83
C PRO A 102 -20.22 3.60 21.46
N GLN A 103 -19.91 3.46 22.75
CA GLN A 103 -18.96 4.33 23.41
C GLN A 103 -17.56 3.91 23.00
N VAL A 104 -17.08 4.53 21.92
CA VAL A 104 -15.67 4.47 21.56
C VAL A 104 -14.91 5.32 22.59
N SER A 105 -14.15 4.68 23.47
CA SER A 105 -13.25 5.41 24.37
C SER A 105 -12.13 6.05 23.55
N GLU A 106 -12.12 7.38 23.50
CA GLU A 106 -11.01 8.15 22.92
C GLU A 106 -9.85 8.38 23.91
N THR A 107 -9.84 7.64 25.03
CA THR A 107 -8.76 7.72 26.02
C THR A 107 -7.68 6.69 25.64
N PRO A 108 -6.51 7.12 25.16
CA PRO A 108 -5.47 6.19 24.77
C PRO A 108 -4.74 5.64 25.98
N SER A 109 -4.12 4.46 25.80
CA SER A 109 -2.99 4.03 26.63
C SER A 109 -1.85 5.04 26.51
N VAL A 110 -1.07 5.20 27.59
CA VAL A 110 0.03 6.17 27.65
C VAL A 110 1.21 5.54 28.37
N MET A 111 2.39 5.60 27.75
CA MET A 111 3.67 5.18 28.31
C MET A 111 4.73 6.25 28.05
N ARG A 112 5.64 6.47 28.99
CA ARG A 112 6.77 7.38 28.80
C ARG A 112 8.05 6.58 28.62
N HIS A 113 8.82 6.93 27.61
CA HIS A 113 10.06 6.25 27.23
C HIS A 113 11.19 7.25 27.04
N SER A 114 12.41 6.72 26.92
CA SER A 114 13.54 7.48 26.44
C SER A 114 14.41 6.63 25.53
N MET A 115 15.08 7.27 24.57
CA MET A 115 16.08 6.64 23.70
C MET A 115 17.26 7.59 23.48
N VAL A 116 18.34 7.13 22.84
CA VAL A 116 19.45 7.98 22.44
C VAL A 116 19.28 8.36 20.97
N LEU A 117 19.15 9.66 20.69
CA LEU A 117 19.11 10.21 19.33
C LEU A 117 20.27 11.18 19.17
N ASN A 118 21.08 11.01 18.12
CA ASN A 118 22.24 11.87 17.84
C ASN A 118 23.17 12.04 19.06
N GLY A 119 23.40 10.95 19.81
CA GLY A 119 24.21 10.93 21.02
C GLY A 119 23.57 11.56 22.26
N LYS A 120 22.32 12.05 22.18
CA LYS A 120 21.60 12.70 23.28
C LYS A 120 20.42 11.85 23.76
N LYS A 121 20.30 11.70 25.09
CA LYS A 121 19.11 11.11 25.70
C LYS A 121 17.88 11.99 25.41
N THR A 122 16.89 11.37 24.79
CA THR A 122 15.65 11.97 24.30
C THR A 122 14.47 11.29 24.98
N TRP A 123 13.60 12.06 25.62
CA TRP A 123 12.36 11.56 26.23
C TRP A 123 11.18 11.74 25.28
N PHE A 124 10.25 10.79 25.28
CA PHE A 124 9.03 10.88 24.49
C PHE A 124 7.89 10.11 25.17
N THR A 125 6.67 10.50 24.83
CA THR A 125 5.46 9.80 25.26
C THR A 125 4.92 8.97 24.10
N ALA A 126 4.73 7.68 24.34
CA ALA A 126 4.08 6.73 23.45
C ALA A 126 2.60 6.61 23.84
N LYS A 127 1.71 6.59 22.85
CA LYS A 127 0.27 6.37 23.06
C LYS A 127 -0.28 5.40 22.03
N ALA A 128 -1.25 4.59 22.41
CA ALA A 128 -2.07 3.83 21.48
C ALA A 128 -3.52 3.77 21.92
N GLY A 129 -4.45 3.83 20.97
CA GLY A 129 -5.88 3.81 21.24
C GLY A 129 -6.69 4.22 20.02
N HIS A 130 -7.97 4.51 20.24
CA HIS A 130 -8.88 4.91 19.19
C HIS A 130 -9.17 6.41 19.27
N LEU A 131 -9.38 7.04 18.12
CA LEU A 131 -9.90 8.40 18.00
C LEU A 131 -11.00 8.41 16.94
N ILE A 132 -12.06 9.19 17.16
CA ILE A 132 -13.15 9.26 16.20
C ILE A 132 -12.75 10.19 15.03
N ALA A 133 -12.82 9.65 13.82
CA ALA A 133 -12.80 10.45 12.60
C ALA A 133 -14.18 11.10 12.44
N TYR A 134 -14.25 12.40 12.70
CA TYR A 134 -15.48 13.16 12.57
C TYR A 134 -15.57 13.76 11.17
N GLY A 135 -16.65 13.43 10.47
CA GLY A 135 -17.01 14.10 9.23
C GLY A 135 -17.19 15.61 9.42
N GLN A 136 -17.27 16.31 8.29
CA GLN A 136 -17.55 17.74 8.30
C GLN A 136 -18.80 18.05 9.12
N LYS A 137 -18.75 19.18 9.84
CA LYS A 137 -19.87 19.63 10.66
C LYS A 137 -21.05 19.98 9.77
N ASP A 138 -22.20 19.36 10.02
CA ASP A 138 -23.43 19.72 9.34
C ASP A 138 -23.76 21.20 9.64
N GLN A 139 -23.88 22.01 8.59
CA GLN A 139 -24.00 23.46 8.73
C GLN A 139 -25.33 23.90 9.35
N LEU A 140 -26.39 23.07 9.26
CA LEU A 140 -27.73 23.39 9.74
C LEU A 140 -27.93 23.01 11.21
N THR A 141 -27.43 21.83 11.58
CA THR A 141 -27.61 21.21 12.91
C THR A 141 -26.41 21.42 13.82
N GLY A 142 -25.25 21.74 13.25
CA GLY A 142 -23.99 21.88 13.96
C GLY A 142 -23.44 20.57 14.53
N LYS A 143 -24.03 19.42 14.18
CA LYS A 143 -23.55 18.11 14.63
C LYS A 143 -22.41 17.62 13.76
N LYS A 144 -21.42 16.96 14.38
CA LYS A 144 -20.36 16.24 13.67
C LYS A 144 -20.83 14.80 13.44
N ASP A 145 -20.63 14.27 12.23
CA ASP A 145 -20.89 12.87 11.91
C ASP A 145 -19.75 11.99 12.43
N ALA A 146 -20.03 11.09 13.38
CA ALA A 146 -19.04 10.16 13.90
C ALA A 146 -18.89 8.98 12.94
N LYS A 147 -17.92 9.05 12.02
CA LYS A 147 -17.80 8.08 10.92
C LYS A 147 -17.14 6.77 11.36
N ALA A 148 -16.01 6.85 12.05
CA ALA A 148 -15.21 5.68 12.40
C ALA A 148 -14.36 5.89 13.65
N ALA A 149 -14.12 4.80 14.38
CA ALA A 149 -13.14 4.69 15.44
C ALA A 149 -11.81 4.23 14.83
N ILE A 150 -10.86 5.16 14.73
CA ILE A 150 -9.57 4.95 14.10
C ILE A 150 -8.52 4.64 15.15
N PHE A 151 -7.95 3.44 15.09
CA PHE A 151 -6.81 3.06 15.87
C PHE A 151 -5.56 3.79 15.39
N TYR A 152 -4.77 4.26 16.35
CA TYR A 152 -3.50 4.91 16.07
C TYR A 152 -2.47 4.58 17.14
N MET A 153 -1.20 4.69 16.75
CA MET A 153 -0.06 4.68 17.65
C MET A 153 0.72 5.97 17.45
N SER A 154 1.07 6.67 18.52
CA SER A 154 1.76 7.95 18.40
C SER A 154 2.92 8.12 19.38
N TYR A 155 3.91 8.90 18.95
CA TYR A 155 5.14 9.19 19.68
C TYR A 155 5.39 10.69 19.67
N THR A 156 5.38 11.30 20.86
CA THR A 156 5.43 12.76 21.01
C THR A 156 6.61 13.19 21.87
N ARG A 157 7.38 14.16 21.39
CA ARG A 157 8.42 14.88 22.15
C ARG A 157 7.79 15.97 23.02
N ASP A 158 7.32 15.58 24.20
CA ASP A 158 6.69 16.51 25.15
C ASP A 158 7.66 17.56 25.73
N ASP A 159 8.97 17.38 25.54
CA ASP A 159 10.02 18.30 25.96
C ASP A 159 10.25 19.47 24.98
N LEU A 160 9.52 19.51 23.86
CA LEU A 160 9.59 20.56 22.85
C LEU A 160 8.26 21.32 22.76
N PRO A 161 8.27 22.63 22.46
CA PRO A 161 7.05 23.36 22.15
C PRO A 161 6.30 22.69 21.00
N ARG A 162 4.96 22.59 21.12
CA ARG A 162 4.10 21.99 20.07
C ARG A 162 4.02 22.88 18.84
N GLU A 163 4.09 24.19 19.06
CA GLU A 163 4.19 25.17 18.00
C GLU A 163 5.44 24.88 17.15
N ASN A 164 5.28 24.86 15.83
CA ASN A 164 6.37 24.58 14.88
C ASN A 164 7.01 23.19 14.91
N ARG A 165 6.75 22.34 15.92
CA ARG A 165 7.13 20.92 15.92
C ARG A 165 6.27 20.15 14.89
N PRO A 166 6.88 19.58 13.83
CA PRO A 166 6.11 18.78 12.87
C PRO A 166 5.35 17.61 13.50
N VAL A 167 4.23 17.25 12.88
CA VAL A 167 3.54 15.97 13.07
C VAL A 167 3.46 15.27 11.72
N THR A 168 3.87 14.00 11.67
CA THR A 168 3.79 13.17 10.46
C THR A 168 2.81 12.03 10.70
N PHE A 169 1.84 11.91 9.80
CA PHE A 169 0.83 10.86 9.79
C PHE A 169 1.24 9.82 8.75
N PHE A 170 1.34 8.55 9.17
CA PHE A 170 1.83 7.44 8.38
C PHE A 170 0.68 6.52 8.01
N PHE A 171 0.51 6.28 6.71
CA PHE A 171 -0.52 5.41 6.13
C PHE A 171 0.14 4.37 5.25
N ASN A 172 -0.05 3.09 5.57
CA ASN A 172 0.49 2.01 4.75
C ASN A 172 -0.38 1.77 3.51
N GLY A 173 0.06 0.84 2.65
CA GLY A 173 -0.60 0.49 1.39
C GLY A 173 -1.30 -0.87 1.43
N GLY A 174 -1.11 -1.65 0.37
CA GLY A 174 -1.82 -2.92 0.14
C GLY A 174 -2.64 -2.90 -1.15
N PRO A 175 -3.85 -2.28 -1.17
CA PRO A 175 -4.59 -1.65 -0.06
C PRO A 175 -4.98 -2.60 1.08
N GLY A 176 -5.44 -2.04 2.21
CA GLY A 176 -6.00 -2.81 3.32
C GLY A 176 -5.01 -3.18 4.43
N TYR A 177 -3.74 -2.77 4.35
CA TYR A 177 -2.77 -3.10 5.38
C TYR A 177 -2.60 -2.04 6.46
N ALA A 178 -2.55 -2.49 7.73
CA ALA A 178 -2.26 -1.64 8.88
C ALA A 178 -0.90 -0.91 8.75
N SER A 179 -0.74 0.18 9.48
CA SER A 179 0.44 1.06 9.49
C SER A 179 1.74 0.42 10.02
N ILE A 180 1.73 -0.89 10.30
CA ILE A 180 2.77 -1.55 11.06
C ILE A 180 4.11 -1.67 10.33
N PHE A 181 4.10 -1.73 9.00
CA PHE A 181 5.31 -1.81 8.20
C PHE A 181 6.13 -0.52 8.38
N LEU A 182 5.46 0.62 8.19
CA LEU A 182 6.01 1.95 8.45
C LEU A 182 6.39 2.16 9.92
N HIS A 183 5.66 1.53 10.85
CA HIS A 183 5.92 1.68 12.27
C HIS A 183 7.11 0.85 12.77
N MET A 184 7.07 -0.46 12.56
CA MET A 184 7.98 -1.43 13.15
C MET A 184 9.14 -1.83 12.25
N ALA A 185 9.13 -1.47 10.96
CA ALA A 185 10.29 -1.69 10.10
C ALA A 185 10.93 -0.38 9.64
N ALA A 186 10.14 0.67 9.42
CA ALA A 186 10.65 1.94 8.89
C ALA A 186 11.03 2.96 9.98
N TYR A 187 10.04 3.67 10.53
CA TYR A 187 10.22 5.01 11.08
C TYR A 187 9.92 5.15 12.57
N GLY A 188 9.28 4.17 13.21
CA GLY A 188 8.97 4.19 14.64
C GLY A 188 10.22 4.19 15.54
N PRO A 189 10.09 4.48 16.84
CA PRO A 189 11.24 4.53 17.76
C PRO A 189 11.88 3.16 18.03
N LYS A 190 11.13 2.09 17.75
CA LYS A 190 11.56 0.71 17.85
C LYS A 190 11.38 0.05 16.49
N ARG A 191 12.27 -0.86 16.13
CA ARG A 191 12.17 -1.62 14.88
C ARG A 191 12.53 -3.08 15.04
N ILE A 192 12.00 -3.89 14.13
CA ILE A 192 12.48 -5.24 13.87
C ILE A 192 13.62 -5.14 12.85
N VAL A 193 14.65 -5.96 13.06
CA VAL A 193 15.74 -6.10 12.08
C VAL A 193 15.31 -7.08 11.00
N ILE A 194 15.10 -6.55 9.80
CA ILE A 194 14.92 -7.31 8.55
C ILE A 194 16.18 -7.06 7.73
N ASN A 195 16.75 -8.12 7.17
CA ASN A 195 18.03 -8.08 6.46
C ASN A 195 17.82 -8.45 4.98
N ALA A 196 16.93 -7.74 4.29
CA ALA A 196 16.69 -7.99 2.87
C ALA A 196 17.95 -7.65 2.04
N PRO A 197 18.20 -8.36 0.92
CA PRO A 197 17.42 -9.48 0.39
C PRO A 197 17.78 -10.85 0.99
N TYR A 198 18.69 -10.89 1.97
CA TYR A 198 19.22 -12.13 2.58
C TYR A 198 18.53 -12.45 3.91
N MET A 199 17.39 -13.13 3.83
CA MET A 199 16.64 -13.58 5.01
C MET A 199 16.93 -15.05 5.33
N ALA A 200 17.15 -15.37 6.61
CA ALA A 200 17.45 -16.72 7.06
C ALA A 200 16.19 -17.58 7.31
N ARG A 201 16.21 -18.80 6.75
CA ARG A 201 15.32 -19.99 6.80
C ARG A 201 14.28 -20.22 7.93
N LYS A 202 14.35 -19.62 9.13
CA LYS A 202 13.40 -19.96 10.22
C LYS A 202 12.86 -18.75 10.96
N LEU A 203 11.75 -18.25 10.45
CA LEU A 203 10.86 -17.28 11.11
C LEU A 203 10.27 -17.81 12.43
N ALA A 204 10.31 -19.14 12.67
CA ALA A 204 9.76 -19.79 13.87
C ALA A 204 10.72 -19.89 15.08
N ASP A 205 12.04 -19.83 14.87
CA ASP A 205 13.03 -20.11 15.92
C ASP A 205 13.76 -18.85 16.44
N ASN A 206 13.52 -17.67 15.84
CA ASN A 206 14.19 -16.44 16.24
C ASN A 206 13.15 -15.37 16.61
N PRO A 207 12.92 -15.09 17.91
CA PRO A 207 12.10 -13.95 18.28
C PRO A 207 12.74 -12.71 17.67
N PHE A 208 11.99 -12.02 16.81
CA PHE A 208 12.46 -10.81 16.17
C PHE A 208 12.83 -9.80 17.24
N LYS A 209 14.13 -9.50 17.33
CA LYS A 209 14.63 -8.58 18.34
C LYS A 209 14.14 -7.19 17.99
N LEU A 210 13.21 -6.69 18.80
CA LEU A 210 12.85 -5.28 18.79
C LEU A 210 14.03 -4.47 19.32
N ILE A 211 14.63 -3.64 18.46
CA ILE A 211 15.76 -2.77 18.81
C ILE A 211 15.35 -1.29 18.77
N ASP A 212 16.17 -0.43 19.37
CA ASP A 212 16.06 1.01 19.13
C ASP A 212 16.29 1.31 17.65
N ASN A 213 15.45 2.17 17.08
CA ASN A 213 15.61 2.63 15.71
C ASN A 213 16.38 3.95 15.70
N GLU A 214 17.68 3.88 15.44
CA GLU A 214 18.53 5.07 15.33
C GLU A 214 18.10 5.99 14.17
N GLU A 215 17.47 5.43 13.14
CA GLU A 215 16.94 6.15 11.97
C GLU A 215 15.46 6.54 12.12
N THR A 216 14.90 6.51 13.33
CA THR A 216 13.54 7.02 13.57
C THR A 216 13.41 8.48 13.14
N LEU A 217 12.22 8.88 12.68
CA LEU A 217 11.93 10.28 12.35
C LEU A 217 11.58 11.13 13.59
N LEU A 218 11.63 10.55 14.80
CA LEU A 218 11.22 11.21 16.05
C LEU A 218 12.08 12.42 16.45
N ASP A 219 13.29 12.54 15.91
CA ASP A 219 14.11 13.74 16.06
C ASP A 219 13.58 14.92 15.23
N ASN A 220 12.90 14.66 14.11
CA ASN A 220 12.37 15.68 13.19
C ASN A 220 10.87 15.89 13.27
N SER A 221 10.07 14.85 13.55
CA SER A 221 8.59 14.88 13.58
C SER A 221 8.01 14.11 14.76
N ASP A 222 6.93 14.57 15.36
CA ASP A 222 6.11 13.69 16.18
C ASP A 222 5.38 12.72 15.26
N LEU A 223 5.28 11.45 15.65
CA LEU A 223 4.90 10.38 14.74
C LEU A 223 3.49 9.88 15.08
N VAL A 224 2.65 9.69 14.07
CA VAL A 224 1.29 9.15 14.22
C VAL A 224 1.07 8.08 13.15
N PHE A 225 1.13 6.81 13.55
CA PHE A 225 0.84 5.66 12.70
C PHE A 225 -0.65 5.37 12.79
N VAL A 226 -1.34 5.39 11.64
CA VAL A 226 -2.80 5.40 11.57
C VAL A 226 -3.25 4.17 10.79
N ASP A 227 -4.20 3.43 11.36
CA ASP A 227 -4.86 2.33 10.67
C ASP A 227 -6.23 2.84 10.16
N PRO A 228 -6.43 3.06 8.86
CA PRO A 228 -7.72 3.36 8.25
C PRO A 228 -8.84 2.38 8.64
N VAL A 229 -10.09 2.73 8.32
CA VAL A 229 -11.24 1.86 8.63
C VAL A 229 -10.98 0.46 8.08
N SER A 230 -11.35 -0.58 8.84
CA SER A 230 -11.17 -2.00 8.53
C SER A 230 -9.73 -2.52 8.54
N GLU A 231 -8.73 -1.65 8.61
CA GLU A 231 -7.33 -2.02 8.78
C GLU A 231 -6.99 -2.03 10.28
N GLY A 232 -6.10 -2.92 10.73
CA GLY A 232 -5.65 -2.88 12.11
C GLY A 232 -6.75 -3.17 13.13
N PHE A 233 -6.88 -2.26 14.09
CA PHE A 233 -7.95 -2.29 15.10
C PHE A 233 -9.09 -1.30 14.80
N SER A 234 -9.14 -0.71 13.62
CA SER A 234 -10.10 0.35 13.28
C SER A 234 -11.44 -0.18 12.79
N THR A 235 -12.53 0.52 13.13
CA THR A 235 -13.90 0.12 12.74
C THR A 235 -14.78 1.32 12.47
N ALA A 236 -15.71 1.18 11.53
CA ALA A 236 -16.79 2.14 11.34
C ALA A 236 -17.69 2.23 12.57
N ILE A 237 -18.31 3.40 12.77
CA ILE A 237 -19.31 3.65 13.81
C ILE A 237 -20.70 3.68 13.16
N ALA A 238 -21.65 2.96 13.75
CA ALA A 238 -23.02 2.91 13.23
C ALA A 238 -23.64 4.31 13.08
N PRO A 239 -24.40 4.58 11.99
CA PRO A 239 -24.92 3.62 11.01
C PRO A 239 -23.92 3.24 9.90
N HIS A 240 -22.72 3.82 9.89
CA HIS A 240 -21.69 3.47 8.91
C HIS A 240 -21.18 2.04 9.12
N ARG A 241 -20.72 1.42 8.04
CA ARG A 241 -20.14 0.07 8.01
C ARG A 241 -18.79 0.12 7.32
N ASN A 242 -17.92 -0.83 7.62
CA ASN A 242 -16.55 -0.86 7.09
C ASN A 242 -16.51 -0.71 5.55
N HIS A 243 -17.36 -1.44 4.82
CA HIS A 243 -17.41 -1.38 3.36
C HIS A 243 -17.88 -0.04 2.79
N HIS A 244 -18.45 0.88 3.58
CA HIS A 244 -18.72 2.24 3.10
C HIS A 244 -17.41 3.01 2.82
N PHE A 245 -16.30 2.56 3.41
CA PHE A 245 -14.98 3.19 3.33
C PHE A 245 -13.99 2.38 2.49
N SER A 246 -14.46 1.45 1.63
CA SER A 246 -13.59 0.56 0.84
C SER A 246 -13.23 1.08 -0.56
N ASN A 247 -13.59 2.32 -0.90
CA ASN A 247 -13.16 2.99 -2.13
C ASN A 247 -12.21 4.15 -1.81
N ALA A 248 -11.37 4.53 -2.78
CA ALA A 248 -10.32 5.53 -2.57
C ALA A 248 -10.84 6.87 -2.03
N THR A 249 -12.02 7.32 -2.47
CA THR A 249 -12.57 8.61 -2.05
C THR A 249 -13.04 8.59 -0.61
N THR A 250 -13.85 7.62 -0.20
CA THR A 250 -14.33 7.56 1.18
C THR A 250 -13.22 7.17 2.16
N ASP A 251 -12.21 6.45 1.71
CA ASP A 251 -10.97 6.21 2.46
C ASP A 251 -10.16 7.51 2.67
N ALA A 252 -9.91 8.29 1.61
CA ALA A 252 -9.23 9.58 1.71
C ALA A 252 -10.00 10.61 2.56
N GLU A 253 -11.34 10.60 2.52
CA GLU A 253 -12.17 11.40 3.41
C GLU A 253 -11.92 11.05 4.88
N ILE A 254 -11.84 9.76 5.22
CA ILE A 254 -11.52 9.33 6.58
C ILE A 254 -10.13 9.80 6.99
N VAL A 255 -9.15 9.75 6.08
CA VAL A 255 -7.81 10.29 6.35
C VAL A 255 -7.86 11.78 6.69
N ARG A 256 -8.54 12.60 5.88
CA ARG A 256 -8.76 14.04 6.14
C ARG A 256 -9.41 14.25 7.50
N ASP A 257 -10.49 13.53 7.77
CA ASP A 257 -11.32 13.67 8.96
C ASP A 257 -10.52 13.27 10.22
N PHE A 258 -9.73 12.19 10.16
CA PHE A 258 -8.85 11.76 11.24
C PHE A 258 -7.73 12.76 11.52
N VAL A 259 -7.02 13.24 10.49
CA VAL A 259 -5.93 14.23 10.65
C VAL A 259 -6.43 15.49 11.36
N THR A 260 -7.63 15.94 10.98
CA THR A 260 -8.29 17.09 11.61
C THR A 260 -8.68 16.79 13.07
N SER A 261 -9.36 15.65 13.33
CA SER A 261 -9.72 15.20 14.68
C SER A 261 -8.49 15.10 15.60
N TYR A 262 -7.42 14.46 15.12
CA TYR A 262 -6.19 14.28 15.89
C TYR A 262 -5.56 15.62 16.24
N SER A 263 -5.50 16.54 15.27
CA SER A 263 -4.95 17.87 15.46
C SER A 263 -5.71 18.67 16.50
N ASN A 264 -7.05 18.62 16.46
CA ASN A 264 -7.91 19.29 17.44
C ASN A 264 -7.76 18.68 18.84
N LYS A 265 -7.81 17.34 18.95
CA LYS A 265 -7.71 16.62 20.22
C LYS A 265 -6.37 16.85 20.93
N ASN A 266 -5.29 16.98 20.16
CA ASN A 266 -3.92 17.04 20.69
C ASN A 266 -3.30 18.44 20.68
N ASN A 267 -4.06 19.48 20.34
CA ASN A 267 -3.60 20.88 20.23
C ASN A 267 -2.41 21.01 19.25
N ARG A 268 -2.58 20.54 18.02
CA ARG A 268 -1.56 20.55 16.95
C ARG A 268 -1.98 21.36 15.74
N GLN A 269 -2.95 22.25 15.88
CA GLN A 269 -3.51 23.02 14.77
C GLN A 269 -2.44 23.91 14.11
N SER A 270 -1.57 24.55 14.89
CA SER A 270 -0.44 25.37 14.41
C SER A 270 0.84 24.59 14.07
N SER A 271 0.89 23.28 14.36
CA SER A 271 2.02 22.41 13.99
C SER A 271 2.06 22.22 12.47
N PRO A 272 3.25 22.22 11.84
CA PRO A 272 3.43 21.70 10.48
C PRO A 272 2.95 20.25 10.40
N LYS A 273 2.16 19.91 9.38
CA LYS A 273 1.60 18.56 9.22
C LYS A 273 2.08 17.94 7.93
N TYR A 274 2.44 16.66 8.03
CA TYR A 274 2.92 15.88 6.90
C TYR A 274 2.12 14.60 6.78
N LEU A 275 1.76 14.24 5.55
CA LEU A 275 1.24 12.91 5.25
C LEU A 275 2.35 12.08 4.62
N LEU A 276 2.49 10.83 5.07
CA LEU A 276 3.37 9.85 4.44
C LEU A 276 2.53 8.63 4.05
N GLY A 277 2.52 8.33 2.77
CA GLY A 277 1.86 7.15 2.20
C GLY A 277 2.87 6.18 1.61
N GLU A 278 2.68 4.88 1.80
CA GLU A 278 3.48 3.83 1.13
C GLU A 278 2.63 3.07 0.11
N SER A 279 3.17 2.79 -1.08
CA SER A 279 2.48 1.99 -2.10
C SER A 279 1.11 2.60 -2.45
N TRP A 280 0.02 1.84 -2.37
CA TRP A 280 -1.35 2.35 -2.48
C TRP A 280 -1.68 3.48 -1.47
N GLY A 281 -1.06 3.46 -0.29
CA GLY A 281 -1.14 4.54 0.69
C GLY A 281 -0.71 5.90 0.12
N SER A 282 0.11 5.90 -0.94
CA SER A 282 0.49 7.12 -1.66
C SER A 282 -0.68 7.72 -2.45
N ALA A 283 -1.52 6.90 -3.10
CA ALA A 283 -2.74 7.38 -3.74
C ALA A 283 -3.71 7.97 -2.69
N ARG A 284 -3.91 7.24 -1.58
CA ARG A 284 -4.69 7.68 -0.42
C ARG A 284 -4.26 9.05 0.09
N VAL A 285 -2.97 9.26 0.39
CA VAL A 285 -2.51 10.54 0.94
C VAL A 285 -2.45 11.65 -0.10
N SER A 286 -2.34 11.32 -1.40
CA SER A 286 -2.42 12.31 -2.48
C SER A 286 -3.83 12.92 -2.54
N LEU A 287 -4.85 12.07 -2.58
CA LEU A 287 -6.26 12.51 -2.56
C LEU A 287 -6.63 13.18 -1.23
N ALA A 288 -6.19 12.63 -0.10
CA ALA A 288 -6.45 13.26 1.19
C ALA A 288 -5.78 14.63 1.32
N ALA A 289 -4.62 14.85 0.70
CA ALA A 289 -3.96 16.14 0.69
C ALA A 289 -4.77 17.21 -0.06
N SER A 290 -5.30 16.88 -1.25
CA SER A 290 -6.15 17.82 -1.99
C SER A 290 -7.42 18.14 -1.21
N MET A 291 -8.07 17.14 -0.60
CA MET A 291 -9.26 17.33 0.23
C MET A 291 -9.00 18.14 1.52
N LEU A 292 -7.83 17.99 2.14
CA LEU A 292 -7.43 18.79 3.30
C LEU A 292 -7.25 20.26 2.92
N GLU A 293 -6.51 20.53 1.85
CA GLU A 293 -6.28 21.90 1.37
C GLU A 293 -7.56 22.57 0.88
N GLU A 294 -8.44 21.85 0.19
CA GLU A 294 -9.76 22.33 -0.22
C GLU A 294 -10.63 22.72 0.99
N ALA A 295 -10.65 21.87 2.04
CA ALA A 295 -11.40 22.15 3.26
C ALA A 295 -10.84 23.35 4.06
N GLY A 296 -9.56 23.67 3.85
CA GLY A 296 -8.85 24.74 4.52
C GLY A 296 -8.86 24.59 6.05
N THR A 297 -9.03 25.71 6.76
CA THR A 297 -8.97 25.74 8.23
C THR A 297 -10.34 25.58 8.90
N SER A 298 -11.41 25.38 8.14
CA SER A 298 -12.81 25.46 8.61
C SER A 298 -13.19 24.43 9.69
N ASN A 299 -12.54 23.26 9.67
CA ASN A 299 -12.81 22.16 10.59
C ASN A 299 -11.84 22.10 11.79
N TYR A 300 -10.92 23.06 11.88
CA TYR A 300 -9.98 23.15 13.00
C TYR A 300 -10.53 24.04 14.11
N ASP A 301 -10.36 23.58 15.35
CA ASP A 301 -10.60 24.41 16.53
C ASP A 301 -9.48 25.47 16.65
N PRO A 302 -9.73 26.63 17.31
CA PRO A 302 -8.67 27.59 17.57
C PRO A 302 -7.50 26.96 18.33
N ASP A 303 -6.28 27.20 17.87
CA ASP A 303 -5.09 26.72 18.58
C ASP A 303 -4.98 27.42 19.95
N PRO A 304 -4.75 26.69 21.06
CA PRO A 304 -4.62 27.30 22.39
C PRO A 304 -3.50 28.35 22.51
N SER A 305 -2.49 28.31 21.63
CA SER A 305 -1.44 29.32 21.56
C SER A 305 -1.86 30.61 20.84
N GLY A 306 -3.02 30.63 20.17
CA GLY A 306 -3.48 31.73 19.33
C GLY A 306 -2.81 31.83 17.96
N GLN A 307 -1.90 30.90 17.63
CA GLN A 307 -1.24 30.84 16.32
C GLN A 307 -2.21 30.33 15.23
N PRO A 308 -2.03 30.75 13.96
CA PRO A 308 -2.88 30.30 12.88
C PRO A 308 -2.72 28.80 12.61
N VAL A 309 -3.83 28.19 12.18
CA VAL A 309 -3.86 26.80 11.74
C VAL A 309 -2.98 26.61 10.50
N LYS A 310 -2.22 25.51 10.45
CA LYS A 310 -1.51 25.05 9.25
C LYS A 310 -2.19 23.78 8.75
N VAL A 311 -2.70 23.78 7.51
CA VAL A 311 -3.44 22.62 6.97
C VAL A 311 -2.47 21.48 6.67
N LEU A 312 -1.61 21.63 5.67
CA LEU A 312 -0.46 20.77 5.45
C LEU A 312 0.83 21.58 5.29
N SER A 313 1.95 20.86 5.32
CA SER A 313 3.29 21.39 5.06
C SER A 313 4.06 20.49 4.11
N GLY A 314 3.67 19.21 3.98
CA GLY A 314 4.15 18.38 2.90
C GLY A 314 3.55 16.98 2.83
N VAL A 315 3.88 16.28 1.76
CA VAL A 315 3.49 14.91 1.47
C VAL A 315 4.75 14.12 1.13
N VAL A 316 4.87 12.91 1.66
CA VAL A 316 5.95 11.97 1.34
C VAL A 316 5.34 10.72 0.74
N LEU A 317 5.86 10.36 -0.43
CA LEU A 317 5.36 9.26 -1.25
C LEU A 317 6.43 8.17 -1.24
N GLN A 318 6.21 7.08 -0.50
CA GLN A 318 7.16 5.97 -0.45
C GLN A 318 6.71 4.86 -1.39
N SER A 319 7.55 4.54 -2.35
CA SER A 319 7.30 3.56 -3.41
C SER A 319 5.88 3.74 -3.96
N PRO A 320 5.55 4.93 -4.50
CA PRO A 320 4.16 5.31 -4.70
C PRO A 320 3.47 4.64 -5.87
N TYR A 321 2.20 4.32 -5.64
CA TYR A 321 1.23 4.05 -6.69
C TYR A 321 0.44 5.34 -6.99
N LEU A 322 0.64 5.96 -8.16
CA LEU A 322 0.07 7.27 -8.50
C LEU A 322 -0.93 7.27 -9.68
N SER A 323 -1.25 6.12 -10.29
CA SER A 323 -2.13 6.06 -11.47
C SER A 323 -3.16 4.93 -11.41
N GLY A 324 -4.27 5.09 -12.13
CA GLY A 324 -5.18 4.00 -12.54
C GLY A 324 -4.85 3.41 -13.91
N ASP A 325 -4.23 4.20 -14.77
CA ASP A 325 -3.75 3.76 -16.07
C ASP A 325 -2.23 3.67 -16.05
N SER A 326 -1.70 2.45 -16.15
CA SER A 326 -0.28 2.24 -16.46
C SER A 326 0.04 2.94 -17.78
N CYS A 327 1.11 3.73 -17.84
CA CYS A 327 1.68 4.14 -19.14
C CYS A 327 1.82 2.85 -19.96
N ALA A 328 1.39 2.81 -21.22
CA ALA A 328 1.63 1.68 -22.14
C ALA A 328 3.13 1.50 -22.51
N CYS A 329 3.98 2.04 -21.65
CA CYS A 329 5.41 2.20 -21.76
C CYS A 329 5.96 1.13 -20.83
N ASN A 330 6.89 0.31 -21.31
CA ASN A 330 7.52 -0.74 -20.51
C ASN A 330 8.43 -0.14 -19.41
N THR A 331 7.82 0.54 -18.44
CA THR A 331 8.45 1.33 -17.37
C THR A 331 9.16 0.46 -16.35
N GLY A 332 8.90 -0.84 -16.36
CA GLY A 332 9.64 -1.83 -15.56
C GLY A 332 11.08 -2.05 -16.01
N LEU A 333 11.45 -1.71 -17.26
CA LEU A 333 12.78 -2.05 -17.79
C LEU A 333 13.93 -1.55 -16.89
N PRO A 334 13.96 -0.29 -16.39
CA PRO A 334 15.02 0.14 -15.50
C PRO A 334 15.13 -0.70 -14.23
N THR A 335 14.05 -0.95 -13.50
CA THR A 335 14.06 -1.85 -12.33
C THR A 335 14.56 -3.25 -12.71
N LEU A 336 14.04 -3.84 -13.80
CA LEU A 336 14.42 -5.20 -14.20
C LEU A 336 15.90 -5.28 -14.61
N ALA A 337 16.45 -4.22 -15.20
CA ALA A 337 17.87 -4.10 -15.51
C ALA A 337 18.73 -3.97 -14.23
N MET A 338 18.25 -3.24 -13.22
CA MET A 338 18.91 -3.20 -11.90
C MET A 338 18.92 -4.60 -11.28
N ALA A 339 17.80 -5.33 -11.33
CA ALA A 339 17.72 -6.69 -10.82
C ALA A 339 18.60 -7.68 -11.61
N ALA A 340 18.63 -7.59 -12.94
CA ALA A 340 19.50 -8.40 -13.78
C ALA A 340 20.98 -8.16 -13.47
N GLU A 341 21.36 -6.91 -13.22
CA GLU A 341 22.71 -6.51 -12.77
C GLU A 341 23.08 -7.19 -11.45
N TYR A 342 22.18 -7.15 -10.47
CA TYR A 342 22.41 -7.75 -9.16
C TYR A 342 22.76 -9.24 -9.24
N PHE A 343 22.04 -10.01 -10.07
CA PHE A 343 22.30 -11.44 -10.25
C PHE A 343 23.56 -11.75 -11.06
N GLN A 344 23.93 -10.88 -11.99
CA GLN A 344 25.17 -10.99 -12.74
C GLN A 344 26.42 -10.64 -11.92
N LYS A 345 26.26 -9.91 -10.81
CA LYS A 345 27.31 -9.24 -10.03
C LYS A 345 27.97 -8.06 -10.77
N PRO A 346 28.39 -6.99 -10.06
CA PRO A 346 28.90 -5.78 -10.70
C PRO A 346 30.13 -5.96 -11.60
N GLU A 347 31.00 -6.93 -11.30
CA GLU A 347 32.25 -7.12 -12.05
C GLU A 347 32.03 -7.69 -13.46
N THR A 348 30.92 -8.39 -13.64
CA THR A 348 30.58 -9.13 -14.85
C THR A 348 29.34 -8.58 -15.54
N SER A 349 28.58 -7.74 -14.87
CA SER A 349 27.39 -7.09 -15.42
C SER A 349 27.74 -5.90 -16.31
N TRP A 350 26.77 -5.48 -17.12
CA TRP A 350 26.91 -4.30 -17.97
C TRP A 350 27.19 -3.02 -17.18
N ARG A 351 26.91 -2.99 -15.87
CA ARG A 351 27.20 -1.85 -14.99
C ARG A 351 28.68 -1.48 -14.99
N GLY A 352 29.58 -2.46 -14.95
CA GLY A 352 31.01 -2.22 -14.82
C GLY A 352 31.34 -1.36 -13.58
N ALA A 353 32.21 -0.35 -13.75
CA ALA A 353 32.69 0.49 -12.65
C ALA A 353 31.71 1.57 -12.15
N ARG A 354 30.49 1.64 -12.70
CA ARG A 354 29.50 2.67 -12.34
C ARG A 354 28.92 2.44 -10.94
N THR A 355 28.53 3.52 -10.26
CA THR A 355 27.67 3.42 -9.06
C THR A 355 26.25 2.96 -9.44
N LEU A 356 25.41 2.60 -8.46
CA LEU A 356 24.00 2.27 -8.71
C LEU A 356 23.28 3.44 -9.39
N ASP A 357 23.47 4.66 -8.88
CA ASP A 357 22.91 5.88 -9.48
C ASP A 357 23.35 6.07 -10.95
N GLN A 358 24.66 5.99 -11.20
CA GLN A 358 25.20 6.15 -12.56
C GLN A 358 24.70 5.08 -13.53
N TYR A 359 24.45 3.87 -13.02
CA TYR A 359 23.89 2.80 -13.81
C TYR A 359 22.39 3.00 -14.06
N ALA A 360 21.62 3.35 -13.03
CA ALA A 360 20.21 3.68 -13.18
C ALA A 360 20.00 4.83 -14.17
N ASP A 361 20.80 5.90 -14.09
CA ASP A 361 20.77 7.02 -15.06
C ASP A 361 21.06 6.57 -16.49
N TYR A 362 22.04 5.69 -16.67
CA TYR A 362 22.32 5.12 -17.97
C TYR A 362 21.14 4.30 -18.49
N ILE A 363 20.52 3.47 -17.65
CA ILE A 363 19.38 2.65 -18.07
C ILE A 363 18.16 3.53 -18.38
N ARG A 364 17.90 4.61 -17.63
CA ARG A 364 16.89 5.62 -17.98
C ARG A 364 17.14 6.21 -19.37
N GLN A 365 18.38 6.57 -19.67
CA GLN A 365 18.75 7.11 -20.99
C GLN A 365 18.63 6.05 -22.09
N PHE A 366 19.07 4.82 -21.84
CA PHE A 366 18.87 3.71 -22.76
C PHE A 366 17.39 3.47 -23.05
N ALA A 367 16.56 3.38 -22.00
CA ALA A 367 15.12 3.20 -22.10
C ALA A 367 14.48 4.27 -23.00
N MET A 368 14.71 5.55 -22.66
CA MET A 368 14.06 6.67 -23.36
C MET A 368 14.60 6.95 -24.76
N GLN A 369 15.91 6.90 -24.94
CA GLN A 369 16.54 7.42 -26.16
C GLN A 369 16.75 6.34 -27.22
N ARG A 370 16.73 5.06 -26.82
CA ARG A 370 17.12 3.95 -27.70
C ARG A 370 16.10 2.82 -27.68
N TYR A 371 15.78 2.28 -26.51
CA TYR A 371 14.90 1.12 -26.39
C TYR A 371 13.45 1.43 -26.80
N PHE A 372 12.79 2.43 -26.22
CA PHE A 372 11.40 2.72 -26.58
C PHE A 372 11.21 3.12 -28.05
N PRO A 373 12.05 3.99 -28.66
CA PRO A 373 11.96 4.27 -30.09
C PRO A 373 12.18 3.03 -30.97
N ALA A 374 13.10 2.15 -30.57
CA ALA A 374 13.33 0.88 -31.26
C ALA A 374 12.15 -0.09 -31.12
N LEU A 375 11.55 -0.16 -29.93
CA LEU A 375 10.37 -0.96 -29.64
C LEU A 375 9.17 -0.49 -30.46
N GLU A 376 8.94 0.82 -30.54
CA GLU A 376 7.89 1.40 -31.39
C GLU A 376 8.10 1.04 -32.87
N THR A 377 9.34 1.17 -33.35
CA THR A 377 9.71 0.79 -34.72
C THR A 377 9.50 -0.71 -34.97
N TYR A 378 9.90 -1.56 -34.03
CA TYR A 378 9.71 -3.01 -34.10
C TYR A 378 8.22 -3.36 -34.12
N ASN A 379 7.43 -2.85 -33.17
CA ASN A 379 6.00 -3.13 -33.06
C ASN A 379 5.22 -2.65 -34.29
N ALA A 380 5.56 -1.50 -34.85
CA ALA A 380 4.95 -1.00 -36.08
C ALA A 380 5.25 -1.93 -37.27
N ALA A 381 6.50 -2.40 -37.38
CA ALA A 381 6.90 -3.31 -38.44
C ALA A 381 6.28 -4.71 -38.27
N PHE A 382 6.19 -5.21 -37.03
CA PHE A 382 5.51 -6.46 -36.69
C PHE A 382 4.03 -6.38 -37.05
N THR A 383 3.35 -5.31 -36.65
CA THR A 383 1.93 -5.08 -37.00
C THR A 383 1.71 -5.05 -38.51
N ALA A 384 2.59 -4.38 -39.26
CA ALA A 384 2.52 -4.34 -40.72
C ALA A 384 2.72 -5.74 -41.34
N ALA A 385 3.66 -6.52 -40.80
CA ALA A 385 3.90 -7.89 -41.26
C ALA A 385 2.69 -8.81 -40.97
N THR A 386 2.06 -8.69 -39.79
CA THR A 386 0.84 -9.41 -39.45
C THR A 386 -0.30 -9.07 -40.42
N ALA A 387 -0.54 -7.77 -40.67
CA ALA A 387 -1.59 -7.33 -41.59
C ALA A 387 -1.35 -7.81 -43.04
N ALA A 388 -0.09 -7.81 -43.51
CA ALA A 388 0.26 -8.33 -44.82
C ALA A 388 0.00 -9.85 -44.93
N LYS A 389 0.36 -10.62 -43.89
CA LYS A 389 0.09 -12.06 -43.81
C LYS A 389 -1.42 -12.35 -43.84
N GLU A 390 -2.20 -11.61 -43.05
CA GLU A 390 -3.66 -11.73 -43.05
C GLU A 390 -4.28 -11.41 -44.41
N ALA A 391 -3.80 -10.36 -45.09
CA ALA A 391 -4.27 -10.01 -46.43
C ALA A 391 -4.00 -11.13 -47.46
N ILE A 392 -2.80 -11.72 -47.45
CA ILE A 392 -2.45 -12.86 -48.32
C ILE A 392 -3.35 -14.07 -48.02
N LEU A 393 -3.62 -14.36 -46.75
CA LEU A 393 -4.51 -15.45 -46.36
C LEU A 393 -5.95 -15.22 -46.83
N VAL A 394 -6.45 -13.99 -46.74
CA VAL A 394 -7.77 -13.61 -47.26
C VAL A 394 -7.82 -13.76 -48.78
N GLU A 395 -6.80 -13.30 -49.51
CA GLU A 395 -6.70 -13.45 -50.96
C GLU A 395 -6.67 -14.93 -51.37
N ALA A 396 -5.83 -15.75 -50.72
CA ALA A 396 -5.76 -17.19 -50.96
C ALA A 396 -7.10 -17.90 -50.69
N LYS A 397 -7.80 -17.55 -49.59
CA LYS A 397 -9.15 -18.07 -49.29
C LYS A 397 -10.14 -17.69 -50.38
N ASN A 398 -10.10 -16.46 -50.87
CA ASN A 398 -10.97 -15.98 -51.95
C ASN A 398 -10.69 -16.71 -53.27
N GLU A 399 -9.43 -16.93 -53.63
CA GLU A 399 -9.04 -17.69 -54.84
C GLU A 399 -9.49 -19.15 -54.77
N ILE A 400 -9.30 -19.82 -53.63
CA ILE A 400 -9.76 -21.19 -53.42
C ILE A 400 -11.29 -21.25 -53.54
N SER A 401 -12.00 -20.36 -52.86
CA SER A 401 -13.46 -20.26 -52.94
C SER A 401 -13.96 -20.04 -54.38
N ALA A 402 -13.27 -19.19 -55.16
CA ALA A 402 -13.59 -18.95 -56.57
C ALA A 402 -13.36 -20.19 -57.45
N LYS A 403 -12.27 -20.95 -57.24
CA LYS A 403 -11.99 -22.20 -57.97
C LYS A 403 -13.02 -23.28 -57.67
N PHE A 404 -13.50 -23.37 -56.43
CA PHE A 404 -14.57 -24.32 -56.05
C PHE A 404 -15.94 -23.93 -56.64
N LYS A 405 -16.26 -22.63 -56.77
CA LYS A 405 -17.48 -22.20 -57.47
C LYS A 405 -17.46 -22.45 -58.99
N GLY A 406 -16.27 -22.53 -59.60
CA GLY A 406 -16.08 -22.76 -61.03
C GLY A 406 -16.04 -24.23 -61.46
N GLY A 407 -15.95 -25.18 -60.53
CA GLY A 407 -15.81 -26.60 -60.81
C GLY A 407 -16.70 -27.47 -59.93
N MET A 408 -17.80 -27.95 -60.50
CA MET A 408 -18.79 -28.90 -59.94
C MET A 408 -19.71 -28.34 -58.84
N GLY A 409 -21.02 -28.41 -59.11
CA GLY A 409 -22.08 -28.06 -58.16
C GLY A 409 -22.18 -29.04 -57.01
N VAL A 410 -21.34 -28.85 -55.99
CA VAL A 410 -21.50 -29.44 -54.66
C VAL A 410 -21.64 -28.31 -53.65
N SER A 411 -22.82 -28.19 -53.04
CA SER A 411 -23.03 -27.34 -51.86
C SER A 411 -22.35 -28.00 -50.67
N VAL A 412 -21.27 -27.41 -50.16
CA VAL A 412 -20.71 -27.79 -48.87
C VAL A 412 -21.32 -26.84 -47.84
N GLU A 413 -22.27 -27.36 -47.05
CA GLU A 413 -22.75 -26.68 -45.85
C GLU A 413 -21.63 -26.65 -44.80
N GLY A 414 -21.24 -25.43 -44.40
CA GLY A 414 -20.96 -25.07 -43.01
C GLY A 414 -19.66 -25.52 -42.32
N GLU A 415 -19.11 -26.70 -42.59
CA GLU A 415 -18.11 -27.29 -41.67
C GLU A 415 -16.96 -28.00 -42.40
N ALA A 416 -15.95 -27.26 -42.88
CA ALA A 416 -14.58 -27.77 -43.12
C ALA A 416 -13.65 -26.66 -43.66
N PHE A 417 -13.44 -25.59 -42.91
CA PHE A 417 -12.23 -24.75 -43.06
C PHE A 417 -11.91 -24.09 -41.71
N SER A 418 -11.89 -24.88 -40.64
CA SER A 418 -11.09 -24.49 -39.48
C SER A 418 -9.64 -24.62 -39.91
N ALA A 419 -9.03 -23.51 -40.29
CA ALA A 419 -7.59 -23.42 -40.27
C ALA A 419 -7.18 -23.60 -38.80
N GLU A 420 -6.91 -24.85 -38.41
CA GLU A 420 -6.01 -25.07 -37.30
C GLU A 420 -4.69 -24.38 -37.67
N THR A 421 -4.19 -23.59 -36.70
CA THR A 421 -2.85 -23.00 -36.62
C THR A 421 -2.50 -21.88 -37.61
N THR A 422 -2.81 -20.64 -37.24
CA THR A 422 -1.83 -19.56 -37.42
C THR A 422 -1.25 -19.28 -36.03
N ASP A 423 -0.18 -19.98 -35.66
CA ASP A 423 0.66 -19.48 -34.59
C ASP A 423 1.26 -18.14 -35.05
N ASP A 424 1.28 -17.14 -34.17
CA ASP A 424 1.93 -15.84 -34.41
C ASP A 424 3.43 -15.99 -34.70
N ASP A 425 4.01 -17.15 -34.35
CA ASP A 425 5.43 -17.53 -34.49
C ASP A 425 5.98 -17.42 -35.93
N ASP A 426 5.11 -17.42 -36.95
CA ASP A 426 5.49 -17.32 -38.37
C ASP A 426 5.46 -15.87 -38.92
N VAL A 427 5.12 -14.85 -38.13
CA VAL A 427 5.19 -13.44 -38.57
C VAL A 427 6.64 -12.95 -38.48
N GLN A 428 7.24 -12.65 -39.62
CA GLN A 428 8.64 -12.20 -39.70
C GLN A 428 8.71 -10.73 -40.09
N VAL A 429 9.30 -9.92 -39.22
CA VAL A 429 9.64 -8.52 -39.52
C VAL A 429 10.72 -8.48 -40.61
N GLU A 430 10.59 -7.52 -41.53
CA GLU A 430 11.54 -7.31 -42.63
C GLU A 430 13.01 -7.31 -42.15
N PRO A 431 13.91 -8.12 -42.75
CA PRO A 431 15.31 -8.24 -42.32
C PRO A 431 16.08 -6.92 -42.29
N ALA A 432 15.74 -5.97 -43.18
CA ALA A 432 16.35 -4.65 -43.21
C ALA A 432 15.98 -3.79 -41.98
N THR A 433 14.78 -3.99 -41.41
CA THR A 433 14.37 -3.33 -40.17
C THR A 433 15.09 -3.96 -38.99
N LEU A 434 15.14 -5.29 -38.93
CA LEU A 434 15.86 -6.01 -37.88
C LEU A 434 17.35 -5.64 -37.85
N ALA A 435 18.01 -5.56 -39.01
CA ALA A 435 19.42 -5.17 -39.11
C ALA A 435 19.70 -3.76 -38.57
N LYS A 436 18.75 -2.82 -38.67
CA LYS A 436 18.89 -1.47 -38.10
C LYS A 436 18.71 -1.45 -36.59
N LEU A 437 17.87 -2.33 -36.06
CA LEU A 437 17.56 -2.41 -34.63
C LEU A 437 18.55 -3.31 -33.86
N GLU A 438 19.27 -4.21 -34.56
CA GLU A 438 20.18 -5.19 -33.97
C GLU A 438 21.20 -4.59 -32.99
N PRO A 439 21.83 -3.41 -33.22
CA PRO A 439 22.74 -2.82 -32.23
C PRO A 439 22.05 -2.51 -30.88
N ILE A 440 20.77 -2.14 -30.91
CA ILE A 440 19.97 -1.82 -29.72
C ILE A 440 19.57 -3.11 -29.01
N LEU A 441 19.22 -4.15 -29.76
CA LEU A 441 19.00 -5.49 -29.21
C LEU A 441 20.27 -6.06 -28.57
N GLN A 442 21.44 -5.85 -29.19
CA GLN A 442 22.71 -6.30 -28.62
C GLN A 442 23.02 -5.60 -27.29
N GLU A 443 22.71 -4.31 -27.19
CA GLU A 443 22.85 -3.60 -25.92
C GLU A 443 21.83 -4.09 -24.87
N PHE A 444 20.58 -4.35 -25.26
CA PHE A 444 19.57 -4.97 -24.40
C PHE A 444 20.05 -6.32 -23.84
N ARG A 445 20.58 -7.19 -24.70
CA ARG A 445 21.21 -8.48 -24.32
C ARG A 445 22.37 -8.31 -23.35
N ASN A 446 23.22 -7.30 -23.58
CA ASN A 446 24.35 -7.02 -22.69
C ASN A 446 23.87 -6.57 -21.31
N ILE A 447 22.88 -5.67 -21.24
CA ILE A 447 22.24 -5.26 -19.98
C ILE A 447 21.67 -6.48 -19.24
N ALA A 448 21.05 -7.40 -19.97
CA ALA A 448 20.49 -8.63 -19.43
C ALA A 448 21.54 -9.62 -18.92
N GLY A 449 22.76 -9.55 -19.46
CA GLY A 449 23.76 -10.61 -19.33
C GLY A 449 23.35 -11.90 -20.03
N ASN A 450 22.48 -11.83 -21.03
CA ASN A 450 21.98 -12.97 -21.78
C ASN A 450 22.00 -12.63 -23.29
N HIS A 451 22.97 -13.20 -23.99
CA HIS A 451 23.17 -12.95 -25.42
C HIS A 451 22.21 -13.74 -26.32
N SER A 452 21.38 -14.61 -25.74
CA SER A 452 20.43 -15.45 -26.46
C SER A 452 19.02 -14.84 -26.55
N LEU A 453 18.78 -13.67 -25.95
CA LEU A 453 17.44 -13.05 -25.95
C LEU A 453 16.95 -12.77 -27.36
N SER A 454 15.69 -13.11 -27.61
CA SER A 454 15.02 -12.97 -28.91
C SER A 454 14.44 -11.57 -29.10
N TRP A 455 13.82 -11.35 -30.27
CA TRP A 455 13.02 -10.16 -30.51
C TRP A 455 11.73 -10.13 -29.67
N ASP A 456 11.22 -11.28 -29.23
CA ASP A 456 10.05 -11.35 -28.34
C ASP A 456 10.42 -10.95 -26.91
N ASP A 457 11.62 -11.35 -26.44
CA ASP A 457 12.16 -10.87 -25.16
C ASP A 457 12.37 -9.34 -25.19
N PHE A 458 12.86 -8.84 -26.34
CA PHE A 458 12.99 -7.40 -26.56
C PHE A 458 11.64 -6.69 -26.55
N ALA A 459 10.64 -7.24 -27.22
CA ALA A 459 9.29 -6.66 -27.33
C ALA A 459 8.55 -6.67 -25.99
N SER A 460 8.68 -7.75 -25.22
CA SER A 460 8.13 -7.87 -23.86
C SER A 460 8.93 -7.09 -22.81
N GLY A 461 10.18 -6.74 -23.11
CA GLY A 461 11.16 -6.19 -22.17
C GLY A 461 11.54 -7.14 -21.05
N ASN A 462 11.32 -8.44 -21.25
CA ASN A 462 11.73 -9.48 -20.32
C ASN A 462 13.26 -9.61 -20.30
N ILE A 463 13.89 -8.89 -19.38
CA ILE A 463 15.35 -8.86 -19.25
C ILE A 463 15.86 -9.67 -18.05
N LEU A 464 14.97 -10.04 -17.12
CA LEU A 464 15.33 -10.69 -15.85
C LEU A 464 15.51 -12.22 -16.00
N THR A 465 16.35 -12.63 -16.95
CA THR A 465 16.54 -14.06 -17.29
C THR A 465 17.61 -14.77 -16.47
N ASN A 466 18.47 -14.02 -15.79
CA ASN A 466 19.55 -14.54 -14.95
C ASN A 466 19.16 -14.72 -13.48
N ARG A 467 17.87 -14.60 -13.16
CA ARG A 467 17.36 -14.81 -11.81
C ARG A 467 17.51 -16.29 -11.41
N PRO A 468 18.04 -16.61 -10.21
CA PRO A 468 18.13 -17.97 -9.74
C PRO A 468 16.77 -18.66 -9.75
N ALA A 469 16.73 -19.92 -10.20
CA ALA A 469 15.56 -20.75 -9.99
C ALA A 469 15.38 -20.99 -8.49
N ALA A 470 14.21 -20.63 -7.96
CA ALA A 470 13.82 -20.85 -6.58
C ALA A 470 12.32 -21.15 -6.53
N LYS A 471 11.85 -21.75 -5.45
CA LYS A 471 10.40 -22.01 -5.28
C LYS A 471 9.58 -20.73 -5.08
N SER A 472 10.19 -19.69 -4.54
CA SER A 472 9.58 -18.37 -4.35
C SER A 472 10.54 -17.28 -4.82
N LEU A 473 9.99 -16.32 -5.56
CA LEU A 473 10.67 -15.16 -6.10
C LEU A 473 9.93 -13.93 -5.59
N GLY A 474 10.66 -12.92 -5.08
CA GLY A 474 10.06 -11.69 -4.58
C GLY A 474 9.64 -10.74 -5.71
N ASP A 475 8.39 -10.28 -5.67
CA ASP A 475 7.81 -9.25 -6.52
C ASP A 475 7.98 -7.85 -5.89
N TYR A 476 8.08 -7.76 -4.56
CA TYR A 476 8.34 -6.49 -3.87
C TYR A 476 9.83 -6.12 -3.81
N ASP A 477 10.72 -7.10 -3.89
CA ASP A 477 12.16 -6.89 -4.11
C ASP A 477 12.67 -7.98 -5.05
N ALA A 478 12.96 -7.60 -6.29
CA ALA A 478 13.33 -8.52 -7.35
C ALA A 478 14.60 -9.34 -7.05
N ARG A 479 15.40 -8.96 -6.06
CA ARG A 479 16.59 -9.71 -5.61
C ARG A 479 16.26 -10.90 -4.73
N MET A 480 15.10 -10.90 -4.07
CA MET A 480 14.72 -11.96 -3.15
C MET A 480 14.38 -13.24 -3.91
N ALA A 481 14.95 -14.35 -3.44
CA ALA A 481 14.68 -15.69 -3.95
C ALA A 481 14.87 -16.70 -2.80
N ALA A 482 13.89 -17.59 -2.60
CA ALA A 482 13.91 -18.56 -1.52
C ALA A 482 13.24 -19.89 -1.90
N ASP A 483 13.73 -20.99 -1.33
CA ASP A 483 13.18 -22.34 -1.54
C ASP A 483 12.28 -22.83 -0.42
N ASP A 484 12.25 -22.09 0.69
CA ASP A 484 11.74 -22.54 1.98
C ASP A 484 10.79 -21.54 2.67
N TYR A 485 10.59 -20.35 2.10
CA TYR A 485 9.55 -19.41 2.52
C TYR A 485 9.01 -18.60 1.33
N GLN A 486 7.83 -18.03 1.50
CA GLN A 486 7.21 -17.14 0.51
C GLN A 486 7.81 -15.73 0.67
N THR A 487 8.34 -15.18 -0.41
CA THR A 487 9.19 -13.97 -0.42
C THR A 487 8.46 -12.62 -0.37
N ASP A 488 7.15 -12.58 -0.61
CA ASP A 488 6.34 -11.35 -0.68
C ASP A 488 5.55 -11.04 0.59
N TRP A 489 5.25 -12.07 1.39
CA TRP A 489 4.36 -12.01 2.56
C TRP A 489 5.04 -12.57 3.82
N PHE A 490 6.36 -12.77 3.77
CA PHE A 490 7.11 -13.28 4.92
C PHE A 490 6.98 -12.35 6.13
N ASP A 491 6.90 -11.06 5.87
CA ASP A 491 6.86 -9.97 6.84
C ASP A 491 5.52 -9.87 7.57
N ASP A 492 4.40 -10.31 7.01
CA ASP A 492 3.11 -10.41 7.72
C ASP A 492 3.25 -11.21 9.02
N THR A 493 3.99 -12.32 8.97
CA THR A 493 4.26 -13.15 10.16
C THR A 493 5.22 -12.45 11.12
N ILE A 494 6.26 -11.82 10.59
CA ILE A 494 7.30 -11.12 11.37
C ILE A 494 6.69 -9.96 12.15
N LEU A 495 6.02 -9.07 11.43
CA LEU A 495 5.42 -7.85 11.96
C LEU A 495 4.23 -8.19 12.84
N GLY A 496 3.40 -9.17 12.44
CA GLY A 496 2.26 -9.63 13.24
C GLY A 496 2.67 -10.19 14.60
N ASN A 497 3.78 -10.92 14.68
CA ASN A 497 4.34 -11.35 15.96
C ASN A 497 4.96 -10.18 16.75
N GLY A 498 5.66 -9.27 16.06
CA GLY A 498 6.20 -8.05 16.65
C GLY A 498 5.15 -7.19 17.36
N VAL A 499 3.99 -7.01 16.73
CA VAL A 499 2.87 -6.22 17.28
C VAL A 499 2.39 -6.75 18.62
N LYS A 500 2.28 -8.08 18.74
CA LYS A 500 1.82 -8.77 19.96
C LYS A 500 2.73 -8.47 21.15
N ASP A 501 4.02 -8.28 20.90
CA ASP A 501 4.99 -7.89 21.94
C ASP A 501 5.00 -6.37 22.16
N LEU A 502 4.91 -5.58 21.09
CA LEU A 502 5.02 -4.13 21.14
C LEU A 502 3.84 -3.47 21.87
N LEU A 503 2.59 -3.85 21.55
CA LEU A 503 1.40 -3.18 22.09
C LEU A 503 1.35 -3.26 23.63
N PRO A 504 1.50 -4.42 24.29
CA PRO A 504 1.46 -4.48 25.74
C PRO A 504 2.73 -3.91 26.38
N ALA A 505 3.92 -4.31 25.90
CA ALA A 505 5.17 -4.01 26.58
C ALA A 505 5.63 -2.56 26.38
N PHE A 506 5.38 -1.98 25.21
CA PHE A 506 5.86 -0.66 24.85
C PHE A 506 4.75 0.40 24.88
N LEU A 507 3.53 0.05 24.51
CA LEU A 507 2.41 0.99 24.45
C LEU A 507 1.44 0.87 25.63
N ASN A 508 1.54 -0.19 26.45
CA ASN A 508 0.58 -0.52 27.50
C ASN A 508 -0.87 -0.59 26.96
N TYR A 509 -1.00 -1.07 25.73
CA TYR A 509 -2.27 -1.22 25.05
C TYR A 509 -2.71 -2.67 25.05
N TYR A 510 -3.95 -2.90 25.46
CA TYR A 510 -4.62 -4.19 25.44
C TYR A 510 -5.96 -4.00 24.73
N SER A 511 -6.20 -4.68 23.61
CA SER A 511 -7.48 -4.62 22.93
C SER A 511 -8.51 -5.47 23.70
N SER A 512 -9.54 -4.84 24.27
CA SER A 512 -10.59 -5.52 25.06
C SER A 512 -11.89 -5.81 24.29
N GLY A 513 -11.99 -5.47 22.99
CA GLY A 513 -13.28 -5.56 22.29
C GLY A 513 -13.27 -5.58 20.76
N VAL A 514 -12.11 -5.58 20.11
CA VAL A 514 -12.04 -5.83 18.66
C VAL A 514 -11.70 -7.30 18.48
N LYS A 515 -12.66 -8.09 17.98
CA LYS A 515 -12.36 -9.46 17.54
C LYS A 515 -11.33 -9.34 16.42
N ALA A 516 -10.15 -9.91 16.60
CA ALA A 516 -9.27 -10.23 15.48
C ALA A 516 -10.11 -11.01 14.45
N VAL A 517 -10.29 -10.43 13.27
CA VAL A 517 -11.14 -11.00 12.21
C VAL A 517 -10.38 -12.14 11.55
N LYS A 518 -10.58 -13.37 12.04
CA LYS A 518 -9.92 -14.59 11.51
C LYS A 518 -10.05 -14.74 10.00
N ASP A 519 -8.96 -14.42 9.31
CA ASP A 519 -8.71 -14.72 7.91
C ASP A 519 -7.75 -15.92 7.81
N TRP A 520 -7.66 -16.48 6.61
CA TRP A 520 -7.24 -17.86 6.30
C TRP A 520 -5.81 -18.26 6.77
N HIS A 521 -4.98 -17.30 7.22
CA HIS A 521 -3.58 -17.49 7.62
C HIS A 521 -3.24 -17.14 9.09
N GLY A 522 -4.23 -16.71 9.90
CA GLY A 522 -4.06 -16.59 11.35
C GLY A 522 -3.30 -15.36 11.87
N ASN A 523 -3.24 -14.25 11.13
CA ASN A 523 -2.72 -12.95 11.57
C ASN A 523 -3.58 -11.78 11.03
N ASP A 524 -4.79 -11.70 11.53
CA ASP A 524 -5.91 -10.86 11.09
C ASP A 524 -5.81 -9.36 11.38
N VAL A 525 -4.82 -8.95 12.16
CA VAL A 525 -4.68 -7.55 12.58
C VAL A 525 -4.10 -6.73 11.43
N LEU A 526 -3.48 -7.35 10.44
CA LEU A 526 -2.64 -6.63 9.49
C LEU A 526 -3.34 -6.28 8.19
N ARG A 527 -4.37 -7.01 7.75
CA ARG A 527 -4.93 -6.89 6.40
C ARG A 527 -6.45 -6.93 6.41
N ASN A 528 -7.09 -6.13 5.56
CA ASN A 528 -8.49 -6.23 5.20
C ASN A 528 -8.68 -6.86 3.82
N ASP A 529 -9.32 -8.03 3.76
CA ASP A 529 -9.63 -8.71 2.49
C ASP A 529 -10.81 -8.07 1.72
N ASP A 530 -11.73 -7.33 2.36
CA ASP A 530 -12.84 -6.67 1.66
C ASP A 530 -12.35 -5.57 0.71
N TYR A 531 -11.27 -4.86 1.07
CA TYR A 531 -10.63 -3.87 0.20
C TYR A 531 -9.96 -4.51 -1.02
N ALA A 532 -9.47 -5.76 -0.87
CA ALA A 532 -8.89 -6.51 -1.98
C ALA A 532 -9.92 -6.94 -3.02
N VAL A 533 -11.22 -6.99 -2.67
CA VAL A 533 -12.30 -7.37 -3.58
C VAL A 533 -12.85 -6.17 -4.37
N THR A 534 -12.70 -4.93 -3.89
CA THR A 534 -13.24 -3.72 -4.54
C THR A 534 -12.18 -2.78 -5.14
N GLY A 535 -10.89 -3.09 -4.96
CA GLY A 535 -9.74 -2.19 -5.13
C GLY A 535 -9.34 -1.76 -6.54
N GLN A 536 -10.27 -1.38 -7.43
CA GLN A 536 -9.92 -0.82 -8.75
C GLN A 536 -10.17 0.68 -8.94
N ASP A 537 -10.92 1.34 -8.05
CA ASP A 537 -11.20 2.78 -8.21
C ASP A 537 -10.13 3.65 -7.54
N VAL A 538 -9.09 3.99 -8.31
CA VAL A 538 -8.21 5.12 -8.02
C VAL A 538 -8.95 6.43 -8.26
N SER A 539 -9.29 7.13 -7.17
CA SER A 539 -10.03 8.41 -7.12
C SER A 539 -11.43 8.38 -7.75
N ALA A 540 -12.40 9.09 -7.16
CA ALA A 540 -13.77 9.18 -7.71
C ALA A 540 -13.85 9.78 -9.13
N ASP A 541 -12.76 10.34 -9.65
CA ASP A 541 -12.65 10.91 -10.99
C ASP A 541 -11.78 10.08 -11.96
N GLY A 542 -11.15 8.99 -11.50
CA GLY A 542 -10.26 8.14 -12.30
C GLY A 542 -8.95 8.82 -12.73
N LEU A 543 -8.63 10.02 -12.25
CA LEU A 543 -7.47 10.81 -12.71
C LEU A 543 -6.15 10.38 -12.04
N GLY A 544 -6.21 9.67 -10.90
CA GLY A 544 -5.06 9.11 -10.20
C GLY A 544 -4.30 10.12 -9.32
N GLY A 545 -3.41 9.59 -8.46
CA GLY A 545 -2.67 10.37 -7.46
C GLY A 545 -1.85 11.53 -8.00
N VAL A 546 -1.38 11.51 -9.26
CA VAL A 546 -0.70 12.68 -9.86
C VAL A 546 -1.63 13.88 -10.02
N ALA A 547 -2.87 13.65 -10.43
CA ALA A 547 -3.87 14.72 -10.55
C ALA A 547 -4.21 15.31 -9.17
N ASP A 548 -4.34 14.45 -8.15
CA ASP A 548 -4.58 14.87 -6.77
C ASP A 548 -3.44 15.73 -6.21
N LEU A 549 -2.18 15.35 -6.46
CA LEU A 549 -1.02 16.16 -6.07
C LEU A 549 -0.99 17.50 -6.79
N THR A 550 -1.38 17.52 -8.07
CA THR A 550 -1.50 18.76 -8.85
C THR A 550 -2.57 19.68 -8.24
N LEU A 551 -3.71 19.12 -7.85
CA LEU A 551 -4.79 19.86 -7.20
C LEU A 551 -4.38 20.39 -5.82
N ALA A 552 -3.72 19.57 -5.00
CA ALA A 552 -3.19 20.01 -3.71
C ALA A 552 -2.19 21.17 -3.86
N LEU A 553 -1.29 21.10 -4.85
CA LEU A 553 -0.35 22.18 -5.17
C LEU A 553 -1.03 23.43 -5.74
N ALA A 554 -2.17 23.29 -6.41
CA ALA A 554 -2.96 24.42 -6.87
C ALA A 554 -3.60 25.18 -5.70
N PHE A 555 -4.03 24.48 -4.65
CA PHE A 555 -4.52 25.09 -3.41
C PHE A 555 -3.39 25.71 -2.57
N ASP A 556 -2.29 24.99 -2.34
CA ASP A 556 -1.10 25.54 -1.67
C ASP A 556 0.20 25.22 -2.44
N PRO A 557 0.73 26.15 -3.24
CA PRO A 557 1.96 25.94 -4.01
C PRO A 557 3.20 25.79 -3.13
N ARG A 558 3.09 26.02 -1.81
CA ARG A 558 4.15 25.84 -0.82
C ARG A 558 4.20 24.42 -0.26
N LEU A 559 3.36 23.47 -0.67
CA LEU A 559 3.47 22.11 -0.12
C LEU A 559 4.77 21.42 -0.51
N LYS A 560 5.55 20.92 0.44
CA LYS A 560 6.74 20.12 0.12
C LYS A 560 6.29 18.72 -0.29
N ILE A 561 6.77 18.20 -1.42
CA ILE A 561 6.42 16.85 -1.84
C ILE A 561 7.71 16.18 -2.30
N MET A 562 7.92 14.93 -1.90
CA MET A 562 9.02 14.09 -2.39
C MET A 562 8.53 12.65 -2.57
N ALA A 563 9.16 11.92 -3.49
CA ALA A 563 8.98 10.49 -3.65
C ALA A 563 10.28 9.74 -3.32
N LEU A 564 10.13 8.55 -2.73
CA LEU A 564 11.21 7.62 -2.39
C LEU A 564 10.93 6.30 -3.10
N HIS A 565 11.97 5.60 -3.55
CA HIS A 565 11.84 4.30 -4.21
C HIS A 565 13.04 3.39 -3.92
N GLY A 566 12.85 2.10 -4.14
CA GLY A 566 13.92 1.12 -4.25
C GLY A 566 14.28 0.84 -5.72
N TYR A 567 15.56 0.63 -6.04
CA TYR A 567 15.98 0.24 -7.40
C TYR A 567 15.40 -1.10 -7.87
N TYR A 568 15.02 -1.97 -6.94
CA TYR A 568 14.57 -3.34 -7.18
C TYR A 568 13.07 -3.52 -6.96
N ASP A 569 12.33 -2.40 -6.87
CA ASP A 569 10.89 -2.39 -6.76
C ASP A 569 10.23 -2.67 -8.12
N THR A 570 9.67 -3.86 -8.27
CA THR A 570 8.93 -4.31 -9.46
C THR A 570 7.42 -4.12 -9.36
N VAL A 571 6.89 -3.65 -8.24
CA VAL A 571 5.46 -3.42 -8.02
C VAL A 571 5.12 -1.96 -8.31
N THR A 572 5.87 -1.02 -7.74
CA THR A 572 5.79 0.40 -8.11
C THR A 572 7.15 0.87 -8.58
N THR A 573 7.36 0.94 -9.90
CA THR A 573 8.72 1.19 -10.40
C THR A 573 9.09 2.66 -10.29
N PHE A 574 10.35 2.95 -9.90
CA PHE A 574 10.82 4.34 -9.77
C PHE A 574 10.68 5.13 -11.07
N PHE A 575 10.92 4.46 -12.19
CA PHE A 575 10.89 5.09 -13.50
C PHE A 575 9.47 5.43 -13.96
N GLU A 576 8.48 4.62 -13.57
CA GLU A 576 7.08 4.95 -13.81
C GLU A 576 6.68 6.23 -13.08
N THR A 577 7.02 6.36 -11.79
CA THR A 577 6.78 7.59 -11.03
C THR A 577 7.44 8.79 -11.70
N GLU A 578 8.71 8.67 -12.10
CA GLU A 578 9.41 9.75 -12.82
C GLU A 578 8.69 10.15 -14.12
N LYS A 579 8.17 9.18 -14.88
CA LYS A 579 7.44 9.45 -16.14
C LYS A 579 6.10 10.12 -15.89
N GLN A 580 5.34 9.66 -14.91
CA GLN A 580 4.04 10.24 -14.56
C GLN A 580 4.20 11.68 -14.07
N LEU A 581 5.19 11.94 -13.21
CA LEU A 581 5.53 13.30 -12.78
C LEU A 581 5.98 14.18 -13.94
N GLN A 582 6.79 13.65 -14.85
CA GLN A 582 7.22 14.38 -16.05
C GLN A 582 6.05 14.73 -16.97
N GLN A 583 5.12 13.80 -17.20
CA GLN A 583 3.92 14.03 -18.01
C GLN A 583 3.03 15.14 -17.43
N ALA A 584 2.96 15.25 -16.10
CA ALA A 584 2.24 16.32 -15.41
C ALA A 584 3.06 17.62 -15.22
N GLY A 585 4.33 17.67 -15.67
CA GLY A 585 5.22 18.83 -15.46
C GLY A 585 5.63 19.05 -14.00
N LEU A 586 5.56 18.00 -13.17
CA LEU A 586 5.90 18.01 -11.75
C LEU A 586 7.27 17.41 -11.43
N ASP A 587 8.01 16.88 -12.41
CA ASP A 587 9.34 16.27 -12.26
C ASP A 587 10.37 17.19 -11.59
N LYS A 588 10.30 18.50 -11.87
CA LYS A 588 11.15 19.51 -11.21
C LYS A 588 10.63 19.95 -9.84
N ARG A 589 9.37 19.67 -9.53
CA ARG A 589 8.67 20.10 -8.32
C ARG A 589 8.67 19.03 -7.23
N ILE A 590 8.71 17.77 -7.63
CA ILE A 590 8.63 16.60 -6.77
C ILE A 590 9.88 15.74 -7.06
N PRO A 591 10.97 15.90 -6.27
CA PRO A 591 12.14 15.06 -6.44
C PRO A 591 11.81 13.59 -6.13
N VAL A 592 12.35 12.70 -6.97
CA VAL A 592 12.32 11.24 -6.77
C VAL A 592 13.70 10.81 -6.30
N HIS A 593 13.76 10.19 -5.12
CA HIS A 593 14.98 9.62 -4.57
C HIS A 593 14.92 8.10 -4.64
N VAL A 594 15.97 7.47 -5.17
CA VAL A 594 16.02 6.01 -5.34
C VAL A 594 17.18 5.45 -4.52
N PHE A 595 16.96 4.35 -3.82
CA PHE A 595 17.95 3.73 -2.95
C PHE A 595 18.07 2.22 -3.19
N ASP A 596 19.06 1.61 -2.56
CA ASP A 596 19.23 0.16 -2.56
C ASP A 596 18.06 -0.52 -1.82
N GLY A 597 17.24 -1.28 -2.52
CA GLY A 597 16.04 -1.90 -1.94
C GLY A 597 14.95 -2.17 -2.95
N GLY A 598 13.96 -2.94 -2.54
CA GLY A 598 12.67 -3.03 -3.22
C GLY A 598 11.66 -2.00 -2.69
N GLN A 599 10.37 -2.34 -2.81
CA GLN A 599 9.22 -1.58 -2.35
C GLN A 599 9.38 -1.11 -0.90
N MET A 600 9.71 -2.04 0.00
CA MET A 600 10.01 -1.75 1.41
C MET A 600 11.50 -1.45 1.57
N THR A 601 11.96 -0.34 1.00
CA THR A 601 13.39 0.04 0.95
C THR A 601 14.07 0.03 2.32
N TYR A 602 13.32 0.27 3.41
CA TYR A 602 13.80 0.23 4.79
C TYR A 602 14.16 -1.18 5.31
N TYR A 603 13.84 -2.25 4.59
CA TYR A 603 14.32 -3.61 4.87
C TYR A 603 15.80 -3.81 4.52
N VAL A 604 16.40 -2.88 3.78
CA VAL A 604 17.83 -2.90 3.46
C VAL A 604 18.57 -2.00 4.45
N GLU A 605 19.38 -2.60 5.31
CA GLU A 605 20.12 -1.87 6.35
C GLU A 605 21.01 -0.76 5.77
N ALA A 606 21.64 -1.00 4.61
CA ALA A 606 22.48 -0.03 3.92
C ALA A 606 21.73 1.24 3.48
N SER A 607 20.41 1.16 3.27
CA SER A 607 19.58 2.28 2.80
C SER A 607 18.99 3.13 3.91
N ARG A 608 18.95 2.63 5.15
CA ARG A 608 18.31 3.34 6.27
C ARG A 608 18.91 4.72 6.52
N LYS A 609 20.25 4.82 6.61
CA LYS A 609 20.95 6.09 6.84
C LYS A 609 20.80 7.08 5.66
N PRO A 610 21.01 6.67 4.39
CA PRO A 610 20.68 7.51 3.23
C PRO A 610 19.24 8.02 3.22
N VAL A 611 18.25 7.16 3.46
CA VAL A 611 16.83 7.55 3.53
C VAL A 611 16.59 8.56 4.65
N LYS A 612 17.12 8.29 5.86
CA LYS A 612 17.03 9.23 7.01
C LYS A 612 17.61 10.60 6.67
N LYS A 613 18.75 10.65 5.96
CA LYS A 613 19.35 11.92 5.54
C LYS A 613 18.43 12.73 4.62
N VAL A 614 17.74 12.09 3.68
CA VAL A 614 16.76 12.77 2.80
C VAL A 614 15.57 13.30 3.61
N PHE A 615 15.08 12.56 4.60
CA PHE A 615 14.08 13.08 5.53
C PHE A 615 14.58 14.29 6.33
N ASP A 616 15.81 14.24 6.85
CA ASP A 616 16.41 15.35 7.61
C ASP A 616 16.50 16.63 6.77
N GLU A 617 16.83 16.49 5.49
CA GLU A 617 16.84 17.60 4.53
C GLU A 617 15.41 18.07 4.23
N PHE A 618 14.48 17.14 3.98
CA PHE A 618 13.08 17.45 3.71
C PHE A 618 12.43 18.25 4.85
N TYR A 619 12.63 17.86 6.11
CA TYR A 619 12.07 18.60 7.25
C TYR A 619 12.75 19.95 7.47
N ARG A 620 14.07 20.07 7.26
CA ARG A 620 14.83 21.32 7.43
C ARG A 620 14.53 22.36 6.34
N ASN A 621 14.26 21.93 5.12
CA ASN A 621 14.07 22.85 3.99
C ASN A 621 12.74 23.61 4.12
N THR A 622 12.82 24.93 3.90
CA THR A 622 11.64 25.81 3.80
C THR A 622 10.99 25.63 2.42
N PRO A 623 9.67 25.53 2.31
CA PRO A 623 9.04 25.27 1.02
C PRO A 623 9.23 26.41 0.00
N GLY A 624 9.23 26.06 -1.29
CA GLY A 624 9.24 27.03 -2.40
C GLY A 624 10.61 27.50 -2.88
N THR A 625 11.71 26.91 -2.41
CA THR A 625 13.01 27.08 -3.06
C THR A 625 13.19 25.90 -4.03
N PRO A 626 13.25 26.12 -5.36
CA PRO A 626 13.64 25.07 -6.29
C PRO A 626 14.97 24.48 -5.81
N ALA A 627 15.11 23.16 -5.84
CA ALA A 627 16.41 22.54 -5.66
C ALA A 627 17.37 23.20 -6.67
N THR A 628 18.44 23.80 -6.18
CA THR A 628 19.48 24.30 -7.07
C THR A 628 20.23 23.08 -7.59
N ASN A 629 20.22 22.94 -8.92
CA ASN A 629 20.83 21.82 -9.67
C ASN A 629 22.26 21.49 -9.24
#